data_AF-A0A820THG2-F1
#
_entry.id   AF-A0A820THG2-F1
#
_cell.length_a   1.000
_cell.length_b   1.000
_cell.length_c   1.000
_cell.angle_alpha   90.00
_cell.angle_beta   90.00
_cell.angle_gamma   90.00
#
_symmetry.space_group_name_H-M   'P 1'
#
loop_
_entity.id
_entity.type
_entity.pdbx_description
1 polymer ?
#
loop_
_entity_poly.entity_id
_entity_poly.type
_entity_poly.pdbx_seq_one_letter_code
_entity_poly.pdbx_strand_id
1 'polypeptide(L)'
;MPIGDKNGKLLVNSTDQLERWREYFCELLNVHSTVDPYVINEVQITTPSRLDLKRQNKQPSFEEVKIVLNQMKSRKAPGSDEVTADILKAGGESVIKWLHEMFT
;
A
#
# COMPACT_ATOMS: atom_id res chain seq x y z
N MET A 1 -2.86 -24.96 -3.57
CA MET A 1 -2.40 -25.17 -4.96
C MET A 1 -1.39 -26.30 -4.97
N PRO A 2 -1.40 -27.19 -5.98
CA PRO A 2 -0.34 -28.18 -6.17
C PRO A 2 0.97 -27.46 -6.53
N ILE A 3 2.08 -27.81 -5.86
CA ILE A 3 3.40 -27.20 -6.06
C ILE A 3 4.34 -28.28 -6.58
N GLY A 4 5.00 -28.02 -7.71
CA GLY A 4 6.02 -28.91 -8.26
C GLY A 4 7.43 -28.53 -7.81
N ASP A 5 8.30 -29.53 -7.71
CA ASP A 5 9.74 -29.29 -7.66
C ASP A 5 10.26 -28.69 -8.98
N LYS A 6 11.57 -28.39 -9.06
CA LYS A 6 12.19 -27.82 -10.26
C LYS A 6 12.09 -28.70 -11.51
N ASN A 7 11.86 -30.00 -11.34
CA ASN A 7 11.72 -30.97 -12.42
C ASN A 7 10.24 -31.22 -12.78
N GLY A 8 9.31 -30.47 -12.17
CA GLY A 8 7.87 -30.59 -12.42
C GLY A 8 7.19 -31.73 -11.66
N LYS A 9 7.88 -32.42 -10.74
CA LYS A 9 7.26 -33.46 -9.91
C LYS A 9 6.49 -32.83 -8.77
N LEU A 10 5.25 -33.28 -8.57
CA LEU A 10 4.38 -32.77 -7.52
C LEU A 10 4.93 -33.06 -6.11
N LEU A 11 4.99 -32.02 -5.29
CA LEU A 11 5.32 -32.09 -3.87
C LEU A 11 4.04 -32.25 -3.05
N VAL A 12 3.97 -33.33 -2.27
CA VAL A 12 2.80 -33.67 -1.44
C VAL A 12 3.00 -33.36 0.04
N ASN A 13 4.25 -33.26 0.50
CA ASN A 13 4.59 -32.93 1.89
C ASN A 13 4.65 -31.41 2.08
N SER A 14 4.05 -30.91 3.17
CA SER A 14 4.01 -29.47 3.49
C SER A 14 5.38 -28.86 3.72
N THR A 15 6.32 -29.60 4.31
CA THR A 15 7.70 -29.13 4.54
C THR A 15 8.43 -28.96 3.21
N ASP A 16 8.31 -29.94 2.31
CA ASP A 16 8.94 -29.87 0.99
C ASP A 16 8.37 -28.72 0.15
N GLN A 17 7.06 -28.48 0.26
CA GLN A 17 6.41 -27.34 -0.37
C GLN A 17 6.94 -26.01 0.17
N LEU A 18 7.13 -25.89 1.50
CA LEU A 18 7.67 -24.68 2.12
C LEU A 18 9.11 -24.43 1.69
N GLU A 19 9.94 -25.47 1.65
CA GLU A 19 11.32 -25.38 1.15
C GLU A 19 11.37 -24.99 -0.33
N ARG A 20 10.48 -25.55 -1.15
CA ARG A 20 10.38 -25.18 -2.57
C ARG A 20 9.97 -23.71 -2.75
N TRP A 21 9.07 -23.20 -1.90
CA TRP A 21 8.70 -21.78 -1.89
C TRP A 21 9.86 -20.89 -1.46
N ARG A 22 10.57 -21.26 -0.39
CA ARG A 22 11.76 -20.55 0.08
C ARG A 22 12.79 -20.46 -1.04
N GLU A 23 13.11 -21.58 -1.67
CA GLU A 23 14.05 -21.65 -2.80
C GLU A 23 13.59 -20.74 -3.96
N TYR A 24 12.33 -20.86 -4.40
CA TYR A 24 11.79 -20.05 -5.49
C TYR A 24 11.92 -18.55 -5.24
N PHE A 25 11.47 -18.09 -4.06
CA PHE A 25 11.49 -16.68 -3.73
C PHE A 25 12.91 -16.18 -3.45
N CYS A 26 13.79 -17.01 -2.89
CA CYS A 26 15.19 -16.65 -2.74
C CYS A 26 15.85 -16.41 -4.11
N GLU A 27 15.63 -17.28 -5.09
CA GLU A 27 16.18 -17.10 -6.44
C GLU A 27 15.57 -15.91 -7.17
N LEU A 28 14.26 -15.70 -7.02
CA LEU A 28 13.54 -14.63 -7.70
C LEU A 28 13.85 -13.25 -7.12
N LEU A 29 13.93 -13.13 -5.80
CA LEU A 29 14.01 -11.83 -5.11
C LEU A 29 15.43 -11.43 -4.72
N ASN A 30 16.33 -12.38 -4.49
CA ASN A 30 17.72 -12.08 -4.13
C ASN A 30 18.66 -12.09 -5.35
N VAL A 31 18.14 -11.64 -6.51
CA VAL A 31 19.00 -11.38 -7.67
C VAL A 31 19.91 -10.21 -7.30
N HIS A 32 21.22 -10.48 -7.24
CA HIS A 32 22.22 -9.43 -7.11
C HIS A 32 22.18 -8.54 -8.35
N SER A 33 21.39 -7.48 -8.31
CA SER A 33 21.41 -6.45 -9.33
C SER A 33 22.57 -5.50 -9.04
N THR A 34 23.45 -5.32 -10.02
CA THR A 34 24.36 -4.17 -10.04
C THR A 34 23.52 -2.97 -10.45
N VAL A 35 23.12 -2.17 -9.48
CA VAL A 35 22.46 -0.89 -9.78
C VAL A 35 23.53 0.06 -10.28
N ASP A 36 23.48 0.40 -11.57
CA ASP A 36 24.37 1.39 -12.15
C ASP A 36 24.04 2.77 -11.53
N PRO A 37 24.99 3.42 -10.84
CA PRO A 37 24.77 4.75 -10.28
C PRO A 37 24.38 5.79 -11.34
N TYR A 38 24.80 5.59 -12.60
CA TYR A 38 24.42 6.45 -13.72
C TYR A 38 22.92 6.32 -14.03
N VAL A 39 22.38 5.10 -14.02
CA VAL A 39 20.93 4.84 -14.22
C VAL A 39 20.10 5.47 -13.10
N ILE A 40 20.59 5.48 -11.85
CA ILE A 40 19.90 6.21 -10.75
C ILE A 40 19.86 7.71 -11.05
N ASN A 41 20.95 8.30 -11.55
CA ASN A 41 21.01 9.71 -11.89
C ASN A 41 20.16 10.09 -13.12
N GLU A 42 19.88 9.13 -14.01
CA GLU A 42 18.92 9.29 -15.11
C GLU A 42 17.46 9.29 -14.64
N VAL A 43 17.17 8.74 -13.45
CA VAL A 43 15.83 8.84 -12.85
C VAL A 43 15.57 10.30 -12.50
N GLN A 44 14.75 10.96 -13.30
CA GLN A 44 14.27 12.30 -13.01
C GLN A 44 13.40 12.28 -11.74
N ILE A 45 14.03 12.51 -10.59
CA ILE A 45 13.30 12.80 -9.36
C ILE A 45 12.65 14.16 -9.58
N THR A 46 11.36 14.15 -9.91
CA THR A 46 10.60 15.38 -10.05
C THR A 46 10.46 15.98 -8.65
N THR A 47 11.31 16.94 -8.30
CA THR A 47 11.10 17.72 -7.08
C THR A 47 9.77 18.46 -7.24
N PRO A 48 8.80 18.25 -6.32
CA PRO A 48 7.52 18.92 -6.43
C PRO A 48 7.75 20.43 -6.49
N SER A 49 7.01 21.11 -7.37
CA SER A 49 7.18 22.55 -7.50
C SER A 49 6.85 23.24 -6.17
N ARG A 50 7.32 24.48 -5.99
CA ARG A 50 6.93 25.28 -4.81
C ARG A 50 5.41 25.40 -4.68
N LEU A 51 4.66 25.36 -5.78
CA LEU A 51 3.20 25.40 -5.77
C LEU A 51 2.61 24.06 -5.30
N ASP A 52 3.18 22.94 -5.72
CA ASP A 52 2.74 21.61 -5.30
C ASP A 52 2.99 21.40 -3.80
N LEU A 53 4.16 21.81 -3.32
CA LEU A 53 4.47 21.79 -1.88
C LEU A 53 3.49 22.65 -1.08
N LYS A 54 3.15 23.85 -1.57
CA LYS A 54 2.15 24.70 -0.91
C LYS A 54 0.76 24.05 -0.89
N ARG A 55 0.38 23.35 -1.96
CA ARG A 55 -0.91 22.64 -2.04
C ARG A 55 -0.95 21.45 -1.09
N GLN A 56 0.11 20.65 -1.05
CA GLN A 56 0.24 19.49 -0.16
C GLN A 56 0.28 19.86 1.31
N ASN A 57 0.94 20.98 1.65
CA ASN A 57 1.05 21.45 3.03
C ASN A 57 -0.17 22.28 3.50
N LYS A 58 -1.18 22.46 2.64
CA LYS A 58 -2.41 23.15 3.03
C LYS A 58 -3.24 22.22 3.91
N GLN A 59 -3.69 22.73 5.05
CA GLN A 59 -4.68 22.05 5.89
C GLN A 59 -5.94 21.69 5.09
N PRO A 60 -6.49 20.47 5.26
CA PRO A 60 -7.72 20.09 4.62
C PRO A 60 -8.87 20.91 5.17
N SER A 61 -9.79 21.33 4.31
CA SER A 61 -11.06 21.93 4.72
C SER A 61 -12.06 20.85 5.14
N PHE A 62 -13.02 21.26 5.95
CA PHE A 62 -14.10 20.38 6.41
C PHE A 62 -14.86 19.71 5.24
N GLU A 63 -15.11 20.48 4.18
CA GLU A 63 -15.81 19.96 2.99
C GLU A 63 -14.94 18.98 2.20
N GLU A 64 -13.62 19.19 2.12
CA GLU A 64 -12.69 18.22 1.51
C GLU A 64 -12.72 16.89 2.27
N VAL A 65 -12.68 16.92 3.61
CA VAL A 65 -12.78 15.71 4.44
C VAL A 65 -14.10 14.98 4.18
N LYS A 66 -15.22 15.71 4.15
CA LYS A 66 -16.55 15.16 3.87
C LYS A 66 -16.64 14.51 2.49
N ILE A 67 -16.15 15.19 1.45
CA ILE A 67 -16.16 14.68 0.08
C ILE A 67 -15.31 13.42 -0.03
N VAL A 68 -14.08 13.45 0.49
CA VAL A 68 -13.15 12.32 0.43
C VAL A 68 -13.70 11.12 1.18
N LEU A 69 -14.24 11.31 2.38
CA LEU A 69 -14.83 10.23 3.17
C LEU A 69 -15.97 9.54 2.40
N ASN A 70 -16.82 10.30 1.71
CA ASN A 70 -17.89 9.77 0.88
C ASN A 70 -17.37 9.00 -0.34
N GLN A 71 -16.27 9.44 -0.95
CA GLN A 71 -15.63 8.81 -2.12
C GLN A 71 -14.87 7.52 -1.77
N MET A 72 -14.49 7.29 -0.51
CA MET A 72 -13.79 6.07 -0.10
C MET A 72 -14.60 4.81 -0.45
N LYS A 73 -13.91 3.76 -0.89
CA LYS A 73 -14.57 2.50 -1.25
C LYS A 73 -15.06 1.76 0.00
N SER A 74 -16.32 1.39 -0.01
CA SER A 74 -16.96 0.54 0.99
C SER A 74 -16.60 -0.94 0.81
N ARG A 75 -16.81 -1.75 1.86
CA ARG A 75 -16.57 -3.21 1.88
C ARG A 75 -15.12 -3.62 1.58
N LYS A 76 -14.18 -2.75 1.92
CA LYS A 76 -12.75 -3.10 1.94
C LYS A 76 -12.40 -3.69 3.30
N ALA A 77 -11.46 -4.62 3.32
CA ALA A 77 -10.92 -5.13 4.58
C ALA A 77 -10.32 -3.97 5.37
N PRO A 78 -10.49 -3.95 6.71
CA PRO A 78 -9.88 -2.93 7.54
C PRO A 78 -8.35 -3.03 7.51
N GLY A 79 -7.70 -1.93 7.91
CA GLY A 79 -6.26 -1.93 8.18
C GLY A 79 -5.94 -2.61 9.51
N SER A 80 -4.71 -2.43 9.99
CA SER A 80 -4.28 -2.88 11.32
C SER A 80 -5.02 -2.18 12.47
N ASP A 81 -5.68 -1.07 12.18
CA ASP A 81 -6.53 -0.31 13.11
C ASP A 81 -7.93 -0.91 13.27
N GLU A 82 -8.27 -1.95 12.50
CA GLU A 82 -9.60 -2.60 12.48
C GLU A 82 -10.75 -1.65 12.06
N VAL A 83 -10.44 -0.44 11.56
CA VAL A 83 -11.42 0.57 11.14
C VAL A 83 -11.68 0.46 9.64
N THR A 84 -12.95 0.42 9.26
CA THR A 84 -13.36 0.45 7.85
C THR A 84 -13.92 1.82 7.46
N ALA A 85 -13.88 2.13 6.17
CA ALA A 85 -14.54 3.31 5.62
C ALA A 85 -16.05 3.34 5.93
N ASP A 86 -16.70 2.18 6.04
CA ASP A 86 -18.11 2.07 6.35
C ASP A 86 -18.45 2.55 7.76
N ILE A 87 -17.60 2.23 8.75
CA ILE A 87 -17.74 2.72 10.13
C ILE A 87 -17.59 4.24 10.17
N LEU A 88 -16.58 4.77 9.47
CA LEU A 88 -16.35 6.22 9.42
C LEU A 88 -17.52 6.98 8.78
N LYS A 89 -18.08 6.45 7.68
CA LYS A 89 -19.27 7.01 7.02
C LYS A 89 -20.51 6.94 7.91
N ALA A 90 -20.69 5.84 8.64
CA ALA A 90 -21.84 5.66 9.53
C ALA A 90 -21.86 6.66 10.69
N GLY A 91 -20.69 7.16 11.11
CA GLY A 91 -20.57 8.15 12.18
C GLY A 91 -21.01 9.57 11.83
N GLY A 92 -21.36 9.83 10.56
CA GLY A 92 -21.94 11.10 10.12
C GLY A 92 -21.07 12.33 10.42
N GLU A 93 -21.73 13.46 10.68
CA GLU A 93 -21.06 14.77 10.81
C GLU A 93 -20.11 14.85 12.02
N SER A 94 -20.42 14.15 13.12
CA SER A 94 -19.57 14.09 14.30
C SER A 94 -18.20 13.48 14.00
N VAL A 95 -18.16 12.40 13.20
CA VAL A 95 -16.90 11.78 12.78
C VAL A 95 -16.16 12.65 11.77
N ILE A 96 -16.87 13.32 10.85
CA ILE A 96 -16.24 14.27 9.91
C ILE A 96 -15.57 15.42 10.68
N LYS A 97 -16.24 15.96 11.69
CA LYS A 97 -15.68 17.01 12.55
C LYS A 97 -14.44 16.54 13.29
N TRP A 98 -14.51 15.36 13.92
CA TRP A 98 -13.36 14.76 14.60
C TRP A 98 -12.18 14.53 13.64
N LEU A 99 -12.43 13.99 12.44
CA LEU A 99 -11.40 13.80 11.42
C LEU A 99 -10.78 15.14 10.99
N HIS A 100 -11.59 16.16 10.76
CA HIS A 100 -11.09 17.48 10.39
C HIS A 100 -10.21 18.07 11.51
N GLU A 101 -10.64 18.02 12.76
CA GLU A 101 -9.84 18.47 13.92
C GLU A 101 -8.55 17.67 14.10
N MET A 102 -8.51 16.40 13.71
CA MET A 102 -7.29 15.58 13.81
C MET A 102 -6.24 15.94 12.75
N PHE A 103 -6.67 16.38 11.57
CA PHE A 103 -5.80 16.68 10.43
C PHE A 103 -5.57 18.18 10.19
N THR A 104 -6.09 19.06 11.04
CA THR A 104 -5.89 20.51 11.00
C THR A 104 -5.12 21.01 12.22
#